data_AF-A0A4Y3L000-F1
#
_entry.id   AF-A0A4Y3L000-F1
#
_cell.length_a   1.000
_cell.length_b   1.000
_cell.length_c   1.000
_cell.angle_alpha   90.00
_cell.angle_beta   90.00
_cell.angle_gamma   90.00
#
_symmetry.space_group_name_H-M   'P 1'
#
loop_
_entity.id
_entity.type
_entity.pdbx_description
1 polymer ?
#
loop_
_entity_poly.entity_id
_entity_poly.type
_entity_poly.pdbx_seq_one_letter_code
_entity_poly.pdbx_strand_id
1 'polypeptide(L)'
;MAVTDHEPTDDEVVRLLADWLPDRRWFPVKGADARLTAVGGLTLADPRGEARVRILLVRAEAPGVDTVLQVPVTMRPDRTAADDGPTPGGARPGQAGPAWIGSVGSPPMHVRDGVGDPAFLRAWMSAAEGPRPPVDAEHARVLTGEQSNTSVIIPASDPAGAPDEGPAASAESRPPGAGDATHGAAILKVFRALAPGDNPDVDVPRALARGGWVHVPRPLGWLEAQWPEDGSLVHGHLAVLSEFVDGAQDGFELACAMAERGESFADLARDLGSVVAGMHAALASALPTTDPGRADERAAATADAVRARYRWASGRSSRSTPTASRRSPPAPPG
;
A
#
# COMPACT_ATOMS: atom_id res chain seq x y z
N MET A 1 -12.05 -11.76 -8.60
CA MET A 1 -11.86 -13.18 -9.02
C MET A 1 -12.00 -14.10 -7.80
N ALA A 2 -12.56 -15.31 -7.92
CA ALA A 2 -12.63 -16.24 -6.79
C ALA A 2 -11.27 -16.89 -6.52
N VAL A 3 -10.84 -16.89 -5.26
CA VAL A 3 -9.58 -17.44 -4.74
C VAL A 3 -9.89 -18.71 -3.97
N THR A 4 -10.34 -19.71 -4.71
CA THR A 4 -10.72 -21.03 -4.18
C THR A 4 -9.89 -22.15 -4.80
N ASP A 5 -9.03 -21.82 -5.77
CA ASP A 5 -8.13 -22.79 -6.38
C ASP A 5 -7.06 -23.18 -5.36
N HIS A 6 -6.90 -24.47 -5.11
CA HIS A 6 -5.92 -24.99 -4.16
C HIS A 6 -5.04 -26.00 -4.88
N GLU A 7 -3.74 -25.72 -4.91
CA GLU A 7 -2.76 -26.57 -5.55
C GLU A 7 -1.91 -27.29 -4.50
N PRO A 8 -1.42 -28.51 -4.76
CA PRO A 8 -0.57 -29.23 -3.82
C PRO A 8 0.65 -28.43 -3.34
N THR A 9 1.20 -27.57 -4.20
CA THR A 9 2.33 -26.69 -3.87
C THR A 9 1.99 -25.63 -2.82
N ASP A 10 0.72 -25.29 -2.63
CA ASP A 10 0.29 -24.23 -1.71
C ASP A 10 0.55 -24.62 -0.26
N ASP A 11 0.22 -25.86 0.10
CA ASP A 11 0.48 -26.40 1.44
C ASP A 11 1.99 -26.52 1.71
N GLU A 12 2.79 -26.75 0.67
CA GLU A 12 4.25 -26.72 0.81
C GLU A 12 4.76 -25.30 1.08
N VAL A 13 4.25 -24.30 0.36
CA VAL A 13 4.62 -22.90 0.59
C VAL A 13 4.16 -22.43 1.97
N VAL A 14 2.94 -22.77 2.40
CA VAL A 14 2.42 -22.41 3.73
C VAL A 14 3.31 -22.94 4.85
N ARG A 15 3.86 -24.15 4.69
CA ARG A 15 4.84 -24.69 5.65
C ARG A 15 6.12 -23.85 5.70
N LEU A 16 6.62 -23.38 4.56
CA LEU A 16 7.78 -22.48 4.53
C LEU A 16 7.47 -21.10 5.13
N LEU A 17 6.23 -20.62 4.96
CA LEU A 17 5.79 -19.34 5.52
C LEU A 17 5.77 -19.32 7.05
N ALA A 18 5.62 -20.48 7.71
CA ALA A 18 5.67 -20.57 9.17
C ALA A 18 6.99 -20.05 9.74
N ASP A 19 8.10 -20.28 9.04
CA ASP A 19 9.43 -19.79 9.45
C ASP A 19 9.70 -18.35 8.96
N TRP A 20 9.15 -17.98 7.80
CA TRP A 20 9.44 -16.69 7.16
C TRP A 20 8.59 -15.51 7.68
N LEU A 21 7.31 -15.75 8.00
CA LEU A 21 6.36 -14.72 8.43
C LEU A 21 6.71 -14.03 9.76
N PRO A 22 7.21 -14.73 10.81
CA PRO A 22 7.53 -14.10 12.10
C PRO A 22 8.49 -12.91 11.99
N ASP A 23 9.41 -12.94 11.04
CA ASP A 23 10.38 -11.86 10.79
C ASP A 23 9.77 -10.65 10.06
N ARG A 24 8.52 -10.75 9.60
CA ARG A 24 7.87 -9.67 8.86
C ARG A 24 7.23 -8.68 9.83
N ARG A 25 7.50 -7.40 9.63
CA ARG A 25 6.90 -6.34 10.45
C ARG A 25 5.38 -6.36 10.38
N TRP A 26 4.84 -6.53 9.17
CA TRP A 26 3.40 -6.57 8.90
C TRP A 26 2.69 -7.85 9.38
N PHE A 27 3.43 -8.89 9.80
CA PHE A 27 2.80 -10.10 10.32
C PHE A 27 2.19 -9.83 11.70
N PRO A 28 0.88 -10.05 11.90
CA PRO A 28 0.17 -9.55 13.08
C PRO A 28 0.41 -10.39 14.34
N VAL A 29 0.84 -11.65 14.22
CA VAL A 29 1.12 -12.50 15.39
C VAL A 29 2.52 -12.16 15.91
N LYS A 30 2.60 -11.70 17.16
CA LYS A 30 3.85 -11.36 17.85
C LYS A 30 3.98 -12.15 19.15
N GLY A 31 5.14 -12.77 19.37
CA GLY A 31 5.46 -13.46 20.62
C GLY A 31 4.66 -14.75 20.88
N ALA A 32 4.04 -15.32 19.84
CA ALA A 32 3.31 -16.58 19.89
C ALA A 32 3.46 -17.32 18.55
N ASP A 33 3.29 -18.65 18.58
CA ASP A 33 3.24 -19.45 17.37
C ASP A 33 1.88 -19.32 16.70
N ALA A 34 1.89 -19.06 15.39
CA ALA A 34 0.67 -19.01 14.59
C ALA A 34 0.43 -20.36 13.92
N ARG A 35 -0.81 -20.85 13.95
CA ARG A 35 -1.25 -21.89 13.03
C ARG A 35 -1.54 -21.23 11.69
N LEU A 36 -0.91 -21.73 10.63
CA LEU A 36 -1.12 -21.27 9.27
C LEU A 36 -1.85 -22.33 8.46
N THR A 37 -2.90 -21.93 7.74
CA THR A 37 -3.63 -22.81 6.82
C THR A 37 -3.88 -22.09 5.49
N ALA A 38 -3.76 -22.82 4.39
CA ALA A 38 -4.14 -22.30 3.08
C ALA A 38 -5.67 -22.11 3.02
N VAL A 39 -6.10 -20.91 2.65
CA VAL A 39 -7.50 -20.60 2.34
C VAL A 39 -7.78 -20.85 0.85
N GLY A 40 -6.78 -20.56 0.02
CA GLY A 40 -6.81 -20.75 -1.43
C GLY A 40 -5.69 -19.94 -2.09
N GLY A 41 -5.60 -20.05 -3.41
CA GLY A 41 -4.64 -19.31 -4.21
C GLY A 41 -5.22 -18.80 -5.53
N LEU A 42 -4.57 -17.77 -6.06
CA LEU A 42 -4.89 -17.17 -7.35
C LEU A 42 -3.62 -17.14 -8.20
N THR A 43 -3.62 -17.86 -9.31
CA THR A 43 -2.54 -17.80 -10.29
C THR A 43 -2.71 -16.58 -11.19
N LEU A 44 -1.67 -15.76 -11.30
CA LEU A 44 -1.60 -14.68 -12.28
C LEU A 44 -0.64 -15.08 -13.41
N ALA A 45 -1.01 -14.78 -14.64
CA ALA A 45 -0.13 -15.04 -15.79
C ALA A 45 0.91 -13.91 -15.88
N ASP A 46 2.20 -14.24 -15.72
CA ASP A 46 3.27 -13.31 -16.12
C ASP A 46 3.33 -13.25 -17.65
N PRO A 47 3.11 -12.08 -18.28
CA PRO A 47 3.14 -11.94 -19.73
C PRO A 47 4.47 -12.36 -20.38
N ARG A 48 5.57 -12.36 -19.62
CA ARG A 48 6.89 -12.82 -20.11
C ARG A 48 7.20 -14.29 -19.78
N GLY A 49 6.37 -14.94 -18.98
CA GLY A 49 6.57 -16.34 -18.57
C GLY A 49 7.88 -16.59 -17.79
N GLU A 50 8.44 -15.56 -17.14
CA GLU A 50 9.72 -15.66 -16.42
C GLU A 50 9.55 -16.29 -15.03
N ALA A 51 8.34 -16.27 -14.49
CA ALA A 51 8.01 -16.91 -13.23
C ALA A 51 6.58 -17.42 -13.22
N ARG A 52 6.35 -18.42 -12.38
CA ARG A 52 5.00 -18.75 -11.93
C ARG A 52 4.61 -17.78 -10.82
N VAL A 53 3.55 -17.01 -11.04
CA VAL A 53 3.07 -15.99 -10.08
C VAL A 53 1.80 -16.49 -9.42
N ARG A 54 1.80 -16.56 -8.09
CA ARG A 54 0.64 -17.00 -7.31
C ARG A 54 0.41 -16.07 -6.13
N ILE A 55 -0.82 -15.67 -5.91
CA ILE A 55 -1.25 -14.96 -4.70
C ILE A 55 -1.87 -16.00 -3.77
N LEU A 56 -1.21 -16.31 -2.65
CA LEU A 56 -1.72 -17.23 -1.65
C LEU A 56 -2.50 -16.47 -0.58
N LEU A 57 -3.67 -16.98 -0.23
CA LEU A 57 -4.42 -16.56 0.94
C LEU A 57 -4.19 -17.57 2.06
N VAL A 58 -3.67 -17.08 3.18
CA VAL A 58 -3.24 -17.91 4.31
C VAL A 58 -3.93 -17.40 5.56
N ARG A 59 -4.75 -18.24 6.19
CA ARG A 59 -5.32 -17.91 7.49
C ARG A 59 -4.26 -18.10 8.56
N ALA A 60 -4.07 -17.07 9.38
CA ALA A 60 -3.16 -17.07 10.52
C ALA A 60 -3.97 -17.00 11.81
N GLU A 61 -3.85 -18.04 12.64
CA GLU A 61 -4.59 -18.18 13.89
C GLU A 61 -3.62 -18.26 15.07
N ALA A 62 -3.82 -17.39 16.06
CA ALA A 62 -3.12 -17.38 17.34
C ALA A 62 -4.05 -16.79 18.42
N PRO A 63 -3.73 -16.88 19.72
CA PRO A 63 -4.56 -16.26 20.75
C PRO A 63 -4.80 -14.75 20.48
N GLY A 64 -6.05 -14.37 20.23
CA GLY A 64 -6.43 -12.99 19.92
C GLY A 64 -6.17 -12.54 18.48
N VAL A 65 -5.73 -13.43 17.59
CA VAL A 65 -5.52 -13.15 16.17
C VAL A 65 -6.17 -14.25 15.33
N ASP A 66 -7.08 -13.85 14.45
CA ASP A 66 -7.63 -14.67 13.37
C ASP A 66 -7.78 -13.75 12.16
N THR A 67 -6.96 -13.98 11.14
CA THR A 67 -6.93 -13.11 9.96
C THR A 67 -6.47 -13.86 8.73
N VAL A 68 -7.03 -13.48 7.59
CA VAL A 68 -6.57 -13.95 6.27
C VAL A 68 -5.47 -13.02 5.79
N LEU A 69 -4.29 -13.60 5.56
CA LEU A 69 -3.14 -12.91 4.98
C LEU A 69 -3.08 -13.16 3.48
N GLN A 70 -2.67 -12.14 2.73
CA GLN A 70 -2.25 -12.27 1.35
C GLN A 70 -0.72 -12.34 1.27
N VAL A 71 -0.21 -13.39 0.61
CA VAL A 71 1.21 -13.58 0.34
C VAL A 71 1.41 -13.87 -1.15
N PRO A 72 1.71 -12.83 -1.95
CA PRO A 72 2.12 -13.04 -3.34
C PRO A 72 3.49 -13.72 -3.37
N VAL A 73 3.61 -14.76 -4.19
CA VAL A 73 4.85 -15.51 -4.37
C VAL A 73 5.18 -15.63 -5.85
N THR A 74 6.48 -15.58 -6.15
CA THR A 74 7.03 -15.96 -7.45
C THR A 74 7.81 -17.26 -7.29
N MET A 75 7.69 -18.16 -8.28
CA MET A 75 8.37 -19.45 -8.29
C MET A 75 9.15 -19.65 -9.59
N ARG A 76 10.42 -20.04 -9.48
CA ARG A 76 11.32 -20.29 -10.62
C ARG A 76 12.12 -21.59 -10.43
N PRO A 77 12.50 -22.30 -11.51
CA PRO A 77 13.31 -23.52 -11.39
C PRO A 77 14.76 -23.23 -11.01
N ASP A 78 15.31 -22.09 -11.45
CA ASP A 78 16.69 -21.71 -11.22
C ASP A 78 16.83 -20.71 -10.08
N ARG A 79 17.84 -20.92 -9.24
CA ARG A 79 18.25 -19.95 -8.22
C ARG A 79 19.01 -18.82 -8.90
N THR A 80 18.58 -17.60 -8.67
CA THR A 80 19.12 -16.37 -9.22
C THR A 80 19.97 -15.64 -8.18
N ALA A 81 20.83 -14.71 -8.62
CA ALA A 81 21.59 -13.85 -7.70
C ALA A 81 20.68 -12.99 -6.80
N ALA A 82 19.41 -12.79 -7.17
CA ALA A 82 18.43 -12.10 -6.33
C ALA A 82 17.95 -12.96 -5.14
N ASP A 83 18.14 -14.29 -5.18
CA ASP A 83 17.92 -15.23 -4.05
C ASP A 83 18.94 -15.03 -2.93
N ASP A 84 20.12 -14.57 -3.31
CA ASP A 84 21.10 -14.03 -2.39
C ASP A 84 20.73 -12.56 -2.10
N GLY A 85 20.55 -12.19 -0.84
CA GLY A 85 20.11 -10.83 -0.50
C GLY A 85 21.15 -9.77 -0.90
N PRO A 86 20.75 -8.53 -1.24
CA PRO A 86 21.69 -7.42 -1.19
C PRO A 86 22.25 -7.36 0.24
N THR A 87 23.56 -7.29 0.38
CA THR A 87 24.26 -7.35 1.68
C THR A 87 24.63 -5.93 2.12
N PRO A 88 23.90 -5.24 3.02
CA PRO A 88 24.44 -4.07 3.67
C PRO A 88 25.47 -4.53 4.70
N GLY A 89 26.74 -4.16 4.50
CA GLY A 89 27.76 -4.26 5.56
C GLY A 89 28.44 -5.62 5.74
N GLY A 90 28.79 -6.31 4.65
CA GLY A 90 29.84 -7.35 4.67
C GLY A 90 29.55 -8.58 5.54
N ALA A 91 28.82 -9.55 4.98
CA ALA A 91 28.78 -10.92 5.48
C ALA A 91 28.77 -11.93 4.31
N ARG A 92 29.09 -13.19 4.64
CA ARG A 92 29.59 -14.25 3.75
C ARG A 92 28.64 -14.64 2.59
N PRO A 93 29.17 -15.12 1.45
CA PRO A 93 28.38 -15.73 0.38
C PRO A 93 27.44 -16.82 0.91
N GLY A 94 26.17 -16.80 0.47
CA GLY A 94 25.17 -17.84 0.78
C GLY A 94 24.07 -17.48 1.78
N GLN A 95 23.94 -16.23 2.22
CA GLN A 95 22.81 -15.79 3.05
C GLN A 95 21.59 -15.41 2.19
N ALA A 96 20.46 -16.05 2.47
CA ALA A 96 19.19 -15.81 1.79
C ALA A 96 18.71 -14.36 1.99
N GLY A 97 18.25 -13.73 0.92
CA GLY A 97 17.70 -12.37 0.98
C GLY A 97 16.36 -12.29 1.73
N PRO A 98 15.89 -11.08 2.10
CA PRO A 98 14.65 -10.91 2.85
C PRO A 98 13.40 -11.41 2.09
N ALA A 99 13.48 -11.50 0.76
CA ALA A 99 12.43 -12.01 -0.10
C ALA A 99 12.49 -13.54 -0.30
N TRP A 100 13.57 -14.22 0.08
CA TRP A 100 13.66 -15.67 -0.06
C TRP A 100 12.74 -16.36 0.95
N ILE A 101 11.91 -17.28 0.48
CA ILE A 101 11.00 -18.09 1.33
C ILE A 101 11.50 -19.52 1.43
N GLY A 102 11.87 -20.16 0.32
CA GLY A 102 12.37 -21.54 0.33
C GLY A 102 12.24 -22.25 -1.00
N SER A 103 12.04 -23.56 -1.00
CA SER A 103 11.87 -24.36 -2.22
C SER A 103 10.82 -25.45 -2.03
N VAL A 104 10.03 -25.72 -3.07
CA VAL A 104 8.89 -26.64 -3.05
C VAL A 104 8.90 -27.55 -4.27
N GLY A 105 8.20 -28.69 -4.18
CA GLY A 105 8.00 -29.62 -5.30
C GLY A 105 9.23 -30.44 -5.69
N SER A 106 9.03 -31.28 -6.71
CA SER A 106 10.07 -32.11 -7.35
C SER A 106 9.77 -32.20 -8.86
N PRO A 107 10.59 -31.61 -9.75
CA PRO A 107 11.83 -30.87 -9.46
C PRO A 107 11.59 -29.60 -8.62
N PRO A 108 12.60 -29.13 -7.87
CA PRO A 108 12.43 -28.01 -6.95
C PRO A 108 12.15 -26.70 -7.69
N MET A 109 11.19 -25.95 -7.17
CA MET A 109 10.91 -24.57 -7.54
C MET A 109 11.28 -23.66 -6.37
N HIS A 110 12.07 -22.62 -6.63
CA HIS A 110 12.50 -21.63 -5.65
C HIS A 110 11.44 -20.56 -5.44
N VAL A 111 11.02 -20.36 -4.20
CA VAL A 111 9.89 -19.52 -3.80
C VAL A 111 10.39 -18.23 -3.16
N ARG A 112 9.85 -17.10 -3.62
CA ARG A 112 10.16 -15.76 -3.10
C ARG A 112 8.89 -14.99 -2.79
N ASP A 113 8.98 -14.01 -1.90
CA ASP A 113 7.98 -12.95 -1.75
C ASP A 113 7.95 -12.14 -3.05
N GLY A 114 6.81 -12.21 -3.73
CA GLY A 114 6.64 -11.70 -5.08
C GLY A 114 6.44 -10.18 -5.14
N VAL A 115 6.15 -9.49 -4.03
CA VAL A 115 5.65 -8.11 -4.09
C VAL A 115 6.59 -7.14 -4.84
N GLY A 116 7.90 -7.28 -4.65
CA GLY A 116 8.90 -6.49 -5.38
C GLY A 116 9.44 -7.14 -6.66
N ASP A 117 8.93 -8.29 -7.05
CA ASP A 117 9.42 -9.05 -8.20
C ASP A 117 8.80 -8.53 -9.49
N PRO A 118 9.60 -8.21 -10.53
CA PRO A 118 9.07 -7.72 -11.81
C PRO A 118 8.03 -8.65 -12.43
N ALA A 119 8.17 -9.97 -12.29
CA ALA A 119 7.20 -10.93 -12.82
C ALA A 119 5.83 -10.80 -12.14
N PHE A 120 5.80 -10.61 -10.82
CA PHE A 120 4.55 -10.35 -10.09
C PHE A 120 3.94 -9.01 -10.51
N LEU A 121 4.75 -7.95 -10.60
CA LEU A 121 4.26 -6.62 -10.97
C LEU A 121 3.64 -6.62 -12.37
N ARG A 122 4.28 -7.24 -13.36
CA ARG A 122 3.72 -7.39 -14.71
C ARG A 122 2.43 -8.22 -14.71
N ALA A 123 2.43 -9.36 -14.01
CA ALA A 123 1.25 -10.21 -13.91
C ALA A 123 0.07 -9.49 -13.22
N TRP A 124 0.36 -8.72 -12.16
CA TRP A 124 -0.62 -7.90 -11.46
C TRP A 124 -1.18 -6.81 -12.37
N MET A 125 -0.33 -6.07 -13.10
CA MET A 125 -0.77 -5.04 -14.06
C MET A 125 -1.66 -5.63 -15.17
N SER A 126 -1.38 -6.85 -15.61
CA SER A 126 -2.20 -7.55 -16.60
C SER A 126 -3.57 -7.97 -16.06
N ALA A 127 -3.67 -8.29 -14.76
CA ALA A 127 -4.89 -8.78 -14.13
C ALA A 127 -5.75 -7.68 -13.49
N ALA A 128 -5.14 -6.56 -13.11
CA ALA A 128 -5.82 -5.46 -12.44
C ALA A 128 -6.88 -4.79 -13.34
N GLU A 129 -7.82 -4.12 -12.69
CA GLU A 129 -8.80 -3.24 -13.31
C GLU A 129 -8.33 -1.78 -13.26
N GLY A 130 -8.98 -0.92 -14.06
CA GLY A 130 -8.69 0.53 -14.08
C GLY A 130 -7.72 0.97 -15.19
N PRO A 131 -7.29 2.25 -15.18
CA PRO A 131 -6.49 2.87 -16.24
C PRO A 131 -5.18 2.17 -16.57
N ARG A 132 -4.43 1.73 -15.54
CA ARG A 132 -3.18 0.96 -15.60
C ARG A 132 -2.21 1.48 -16.65
N PRO A 133 -1.66 2.69 -16.44
CA PRO A 133 -0.69 3.24 -17.38
C PRO A 133 0.54 2.34 -17.49
N PRO A 134 1.29 2.42 -18.60
CA PRO A 134 2.57 1.72 -18.74
C PRO A 134 3.53 2.08 -17.60
N VAL A 135 4.09 1.06 -16.94
CA VAL A 135 5.03 1.20 -15.83
C VAL A 135 6.25 0.30 -16.04
N ASP A 136 7.39 0.73 -15.54
CA ASP A 136 8.64 -0.02 -15.57
C ASP A 136 8.77 -0.88 -14.30
N ALA A 137 8.31 -2.13 -14.41
CA ALA A 137 8.39 -3.11 -13.34
C ALA A 137 9.83 -3.51 -12.96
N GLU A 138 10.81 -3.34 -13.87
CA GLU A 138 12.19 -3.78 -13.63
C GLU A 138 12.92 -2.88 -12.64
N HIS A 139 12.53 -1.61 -12.59
CA HIS A 139 13.13 -0.59 -11.72
C HIS A 139 12.25 -0.25 -10.51
N ALA A 140 11.31 -1.14 -10.18
CA ALA A 140 10.44 -1.00 -9.03
C ALA A 140 11.22 -1.07 -7.70
N ARG A 141 10.76 -0.34 -6.69
CA ARG A 141 11.40 -0.27 -5.37
C ARG A 141 10.38 -0.50 -4.26
N VAL A 142 10.61 -1.54 -3.46
CA VAL A 142 9.81 -1.84 -2.27
C VAL A 142 10.14 -0.85 -1.16
N LEU A 143 9.11 -0.24 -0.57
CA LEU A 143 9.23 0.57 0.63
C LEU A 143 9.22 -0.33 1.87
N THR A 144 10.12 -0.05 2.82
CA THR A 144 10.27 -0.82 4.05
C THR A 144 9.72 -0.08 5.25
N GLY A 145 9.09 -0.80 6.18
CA GLY A 145 8.69 -0.24 7.49
C GLY A 145 7.19 -0.25 7.76
N GLU A 146 6.37 -0.53 6.75
CA GLU A 146 4.92 -0.59 6.84
C GLU A 146 4.41 -1.74 7.72
N GLN A 147 3.21 -1.56 8.30
CA GLN A 147 2.65 -2.44 9.33
C GLN A 147 1.47 -3.30 8.85
N SER A 148 0.88 -3.04 7.69
CA SER A 148 -0.31 -3.77 7.20
C SER A 148 -0.36 -3.97 5.68
N ASN A 149 0.55 -3.34 4.95
CA ASN A 149 0.70 -3.46 3.50
C ASN A 149 2.18 -3.50 3.14
N THR A 150 2.45 -3.70 1.86
CA THR A 150 3.76 -3.50 1.27
C THR A 150 3.61 -2.63 0.05
N SER A 151 4.23 -1.46 0.06
CA SER A 151 4.20 -0.49 -1.01
C SER A 151 5.38 -0.64 -1.93
N VAL A 152 5.14 -0.48 -3.23
CA VAL A 152 6.14 -0.56 -4.28
C VAL A 152 6.03 0.67 -5.16
N ILE A 153 7.08 1.47 -5.22
CA ILE A 153 7.18 2.58 -6.17
C ILE A 153 7.61 1.98 -7.51
N ILE A 154 6.87 2.28 -8.57
CA ILE A 154 7.10 1.76 -9.92
C ILE A 154 7.25 2.96 -10.86
N PRO A 155 8.43 3.18 -11.46
CA PRO A 155 8.60 4.24 -12.44
C PRO A 155 7.65 4.10 -13.63
N ALA A 156 7.35 5.21 -14.30
CA ALA A 156 6.65 5.14 -15.58
C ALA A 156 7.58 4.55 -16.65
N SER A 157 7.02 3.82 -17.63
CA SER A 157 7.81 3.38 -18.78
C SER A 157 8.16 4.56 -19.67
N ASP A 158 9.38 4.56 -20.23
CA ASP A 158 9.73 5.52 -21.28
C ASP A 158 8.86 5.29 -22.52
N PRO A 159 8.17 6.32 -23.06
CA PRO A 159 7.36 6.19 -24.26
C PRO A 159 8.19 5.85 -25.52
N ALA A 160 9.52 5.99 -25.47
CA ALA A 160 10.42 5.71 -26.59
C ALA A 160 10.60 4.21 -26.91
N GLY A 161 10.03 3.31 -26.11
CA GLY A 161 10.10 1.85 -26.30
C GLY A 161 8.84 1.22 -26.95
N ALA A 162 7.78 1.98 -27.21
CA ALA A 162 6.61 1.46 -27.90
C ALA A 162 6.89 1.33 -29.41
N PRO A 163 6.53 0.22 -30.08
CA PRO A 163 6.58 0.15 -31.53
C PRO A 163 5.69 1.27 -32.11
N ASP A 164 6.24 2.00 -33.07
CA ASP A 164 5.66 3.17 -33.74
C ASP A 164 4.31 2.83 -34.41
N GLU A 165 3.21 2.98 -33.67
CA GLU A 165 1.86 2.93 -34.23
C GLU A 165 1.37 4.34 -34.60
N GLY A 166 1.88 4.85 -35.71
CA GLY A 166 1.18 5.80 -36.57
C GLY A 166 1.09 7.27 -36.11
N PRO A 167 0.78 8.21 -37.04
CA PRO A 167 0.98 9.62 -36.82
C PRO A 167 -0.02 10.20 -35.82
N ALA A 168 0.52 10.88 -34.81
CA ALA A 168 -0.21 11.63 -33.80
C ALA A 168 -1.26 12.56 -34.42
N ALA A 169 -2.53 12.37 -34.04
CA ALA A 169 -3.58 13.31 -34.35
C ALA A 169 -3.31 14.65 -33.64
N SER A 170 -3.31 15.71 -34.45
CA SER A 170 -3.14 17.13 -34.13
C SER A 170 -3.70 17.59 -32.78
N ALA A 171 -2.83 18.24 -31.99
CA ALA A 171 -3.06 18.73 -30.63
C ALA A 171 -3.94 20.01 -30.51
N GLU A 172 -4.70 20.39 -31.54
CA GLU A 172 -5.32 21.73 -31.62
C GLU A 172 -6.82 21.77 -31.29
N SER A 173 -7.33 20.79 -30.54
CA SER A 173 -8.72 20.81 -30.06
C SER A 173 -8.82 20.23 -28.66
N ARG A 174 -8.22 20.89 -27.65
CA ARG A 174 -8.32 20.46 -26.25
C ARG A 174 -8.83 21.59 -25.36
N PRO A 175 -9.90 21.37 -24.56
CA PRO A 175 -10.39 22.36 -23.61
C PRO A 175 -9.36 22.62 -22.50
N PRO A 176 -9.25 23.87 -21.99
CA PRO A 176 -8.38 24.19 -20.88
C PRO A 176 -8.92 23.53 -19.60
N GLY A 177 -8.10 22.70 -18.93
CA GLY A 177 -8.48 22.00 -17.69
C GLY A 177 -8.27 20.48 -17.70
N ALA A 178 -7.95 19.89 -18.85
CA ALA A 178 -7.45 18.51 -18.89
C ALA A 178 -5.97 18.52 -18.47
N GLY A 179 -5.68 18.20 -17.21
CA GLY A 179 -4.32 18.03 -16.71
C GLY A 179 -3.51 17.14 -17.66
N ASP A 180 -2.35 17.64 -18.07
CA ASP A 180 -1.36 16.87 -18.80
C ASP A 180 -0.74 15.87 -17.83
N ALA A 181 -1.27 14.65 -17.79
CA ALA A 181 -0.64 13.57 -17.07
C ALA A 181 0.38 12.91 -18.00
N THR A 182 1.53 13.57 -18.21
CA THR A 182 2.78 12.81 -18.33
C THR A 182 2.84 11.93 -17.10
N HIS A 183 2.56 10.63 -17.28
CA HIS A 183 2.42 9.72 -16.16
C HIS A 183 3.74 9.68 -15.42
N GLY A 184 3.78 10.28 -14.22
CA GLY A 184 4.87 10.09 -13.28
C GLY A 184 4.88 8.66 -12.77
N ALA A 185 5.83 8.35 -11.87
CA ALA A 185 5.83 7.06 -11.19
C ALA A 185 4.47 6.74 -10.55
N ALA A 186 4.21 5.46 -10.34
CA ALA A 186 3.06 4.96 -9.61
C ALA A 186 3.51 4.31 -8.30
N ILE A 187 2.57 4.11 -7.38
CA ILE A 187 2.78 3.35 -6.15
C ILE A 187 1.72 2.25 -6.04
N LEU A 188 2.18 1.00 -5.96
CA LEU A 188 1.34 -0.17 -5.71
C LEU A 188 1.35 -0.49 -4.23
N LYS A 189 0.20 -0.44 -3.56
CA LYS A 189 0.01 -0.90 -2.19
C LYS A 189 -0.59 -2.30 -2.19
N VAL A 190 0.17 -3.30 -1.79
CA VAL A 190 -0.29 -4.68 -1.63
C VAL A 190 -0.76 -4.88 -0.18
N PHE A 191 -2.04 -5.16 0.03
CA PHE A 191 -2.60 -5.38 1.36
C PHE A 191 -2.18 -6.75 1.89
N ARG A 192 -1.57 -6.82 3.09
CA ARG A 192 -1.06 -8.08 3.66
C ARG A 192 -2.05 -8.77 4.55
N ALA A 193 -2.78 -8.02 5.38
CA ALA A 193 -3.93 -8.53 6.11
C ALA A 193 -5.20 -8.11 5.34
N LEU A 194 -6.02 -9.08 4.96
CA LEU A 194 -7.24 -8.84 4.20
C LEU A 194 -8.40 -8.59 5.16
N ALA A 195 -9.30 -7.70 4.74
CA ALA A 195 -10.57 -7.45 5.38
C ALA A 195 -11.68 -7.60 4.33
N PRO A 196 -12.81 -8.20 4.69
CA PRO A 196 -13.94 -8.30 3.79
C PRO A 196 -14.56 -6.92 3.53
N GLY A 197 -15.01 -6.73 2.30
CA GLY A 197 -15.67 -5.55 1.79
C GLY A 197 -14.74 -4.54 1.11
N ASP A 198 -15.33 -3.38 0.84
CA ASP A 198 -14.65 -2.27 0.18
C ASP A 198 -13.54 -1.70 1.07
N ASN A 199 -12.37 -1.50 0.47
CA ASN A 199 -11.24 -0.93 1.17
C ASN A 199 -11.27 0.60 1.03
N PRO A 200 -11.30 1.37 2.14
CA PRO A 200 -11.35 2.83 2.07
C PRO A 200 -10.13 3.45 1.37
N ASP A 201 -8.96 2.81 1.39
CA ASP A 201 -7.77 3.27 0.67
C ASP A 201 -7.91 3.14 -0.86
N VAL A 202 -8.93 2.42 -1.33
CA VAL A 202 -9.29 2.29 -2.74
C VAL A 202 -10.49 3.18 -3.05
N ASP A 203 -11.59 2.99 -2.34
CA ASP A 203 -12.88 3.56 -2.73
C ASP A 203 -13.02 5.05 -2.45
N VAL A 204 -12.45 5.52 -1.35
CA VAL A 204 -12.50 6.96 -1.03
C VAL A 204 -11.73 7.78 -2.06
N PRO A 205 -10.46 7.44 -2.39
CA PRO A 205 -9.75 8.10 -3.50
C PRO A 205 -10.46 7.96 -4.85
N ARG A 206 -11.07 6.80 -5.15
CA ARG A 206 -11.83 6.62 -6.40
C ARG A 206 -13.02 7.56 -6.48
N ALA A 207 -13.81 7.68 -5.41
CA ALA A 207 -14.97 8.56 -5.37
C ALA A 207 -14.56 10.04 -5.51
N LEU A 208 -13.53 10.46 -4.79
CA LEU A 208 -12.99 11.83 -4.86
C LEU A 208 -12.46 12.17 -6.25
N ALA A 209 -11.64 11.28 -6.84
CA ALA A 209 -11.07 11.49 -8.17
C ALA A 209 -12.16 11.55 -9.26
N ARG A 210 -13.20 10.70 -9.18
CA ARG A 210 -14.36 10.77 -10.09
C ARG A 210 -15.13 12.07 -9.94
N GLY A 211 -15.21 12.62 -8.73
CA GLY A 211 -15.78 13.93 -8.44
C GLY A 211 -14.91 15.11 -8.85
N GLY A 212 -13.73 14.88 -9.43
CA GLY A 212 -12.80 15.92 -9.87
C GLY A 212 -11.99 16.57 -8.74
N TRP A 213 -11.96 15.99 -7.54
CA TRP A 213 -11.11 16.48 -6.46
C TRP A 213 -9.65 16.08 -6.71
N VAL A 214 -8.78 17.07 -6.86
CA VAL A 214 -7.39 16.88 -7.30
C VAL A 214 -6.37 16.73 -6.17
N HIS A 215 -6.76 16.93 -4.91
CA HIS A 215 -5.85 16.83 -3.76
C HIS A 215 -5.74 15.41 -3.17
N VAL A 216 -6.06 14.39 -3.97
CA VAL A 216 -5.85 12.98 -3.63
C VAL A 216 -5.12 12.32 -4.80
N PRO A 217 -4.09 11.50 -4.56
CA PRO A 217 -3.45 10.75 -5.64
C PRO A 217 -4.48 9.86 -6.34
N ARG A 218 -4.58 9.95 -7.67
CA ARG A 218 -5.60 9.24 -8.42
C ARG A 218 -5.32 7.72 -8.38
N PRO A 219 -6.33 6.89 -8.12
CA PRO A 219 -6.22 5.44 -8.31
C PRO A 219 -6.06 5.12 -9.79
N LEU A 220 -4.98 4.41 -10.12
CA LEU A 220 -4.59 3.99 -11.45
C LEU A 220 -4.94 2.52 -11.71
N GLY A 221 -5.20 1.72 -10.69
CA GLY A 221 -5.73 0.38 -10.84
C GLY A 221 -5.96 -0.32 -9.50
N TRP A 222 -6.69 -1.43 -9.52
CA TRP A 222 -6.95 -2.23 -8.33
C TRP A 222 -7.16 -3.69 -8.70
N LEU A 223 -6.92 -4.59 -7.75
CA LEU A 223 -7.22 -6.00 -7.90
C LEU A 223 -8.15 -6.43 -6.76
N GLU A 224 -9.25 -7.08 -7.12
CA GLU A 224 -10.26 -7.57 -6.19
C GLU A 224 -10.37 -9.09 -6.26
N ALA A 225 -10.69 -9.68 -5.12
CA ALA A 225 -10.85 -11.11 -5.02
C ALA A 225 -11.97 -11.51 -4.07
N GLN A 226 -12.36 -12.78 -4.15
CA GLN A 226 -13.33 -13.39 -3.27
C GLN A 226 -12.72 -14.62 -2.61
N TRP A 227 -12.91 -14.82 -1.31
CA TRP A 227 -12.33 -15.96 -0.59
C TRP A 227 -13.29 -16.52 0.46
N PRO A 228 -13.13 -17.80 0.86
CA PRO A 228 -13.92 -18.39 1.92
C PRO A 228 -13.57 -17.79 3.30
N GLU A 229 -14.60 -17.34 4.02
CA GLU A 229 -14.54 -16.86 5.40
C GLU A 229 -15.82 -17.24 6.14
N ASP A 230 -15.68 -17.92 7.28
CA ASP A 230 -16.80 -18.40 8.12
C ASP A 230 -17.91 -19.15 7.37
N GLY A 231 -17.52 -19.96 6.38
CA GLY A 231 -18.45 -20.75 5.56
C GLY A 231 -19.19 -19.94 4.48
N SER A 232 -18.85 -18.67 4.30
CA SER A 232 -19.36 -17.80 3.25
C SER A 232 -18.25 -17.34 2.32
N LEU A 233 -18.58 -16.95 1.10
CA LEU A 233 -17.64 -16.32 0.18
C LEU A 233 -17.71 -14.81 0.39
N VAL A 234 -16.62 -14.21 0.86
CA VAL A 234 -16.51 -12.75 1.04
C VAL A 234 -15.72 -12.15 -0.11
N HIS A 235 -15.90 -10.86 -0.37
CA HIS A 235 -15.16 -10.08 -1.35
C HIS A 235 -14.21 -9.10 -0.64
N GLY A 236 -13.13 -8.70 -1.30
CA GLY A 236 -12.36 -7.54 -0.89
C GLY A 236 -11.20 -7.22 -1.83
N HIS A 237 -10.46 -6.17 -1.48
CA HIS A 237 -9.35 -5.66 -2.28
C HIS A 237 -8.02 -6.33 -1.89
N LEU A 238 -7.25 -6.71 -2.90
CA LEU A 238 -5.92 -7.30 -2.76
C LEU A 238 -4.79 -6.27 -2.85
N ALA A 239 -4.94 -5.29 -3.74
CA ALA A 239 -3.99 -4.20 -3.88
C ALA A 239 -4.60 -3.01 -4.63
N VAL A 240 -3.96 -1.85 -4.51
CA VAL A 240 -4.29 -0.63 -5.25
C VAL A 240 -3.03 0.00 -5.82
N LEU A 241 -3.11 0.40 -7.09
CA LEU A 241 -2.11 1.24 -7.76
C LEU A 241 -2.64 2.67 -7.76
N SER A 242 -1.83 3.61 -7.33
CA SER A 242 -2.16 5.05 -7.34
C SER A 242 -1.02 5.85 -7.92
N GLU A 243 -1.29 7.11 -8.28
CA GLU A 243 -0.25 8.08 -8.60
C GLU A 243 0.75 8.19 -7.44
N PHE A 244 2.04 8.26 -7.77
CA PHE A 244 3.07 8.60 -6.82
C PHE A 244 3.28 10.12 -6.81
N VAL A 245 3.25 10.72 -5.62
CA VAL A 245 3.54 12.15 -5.45
C VAL A 245 5.04 12.29 -5.17
N ASP A 246 5.79 12.60 -6.22
CA ASP A 246 7.23 12.80 -6.09
C ASP A 246 7.55 14.07 -5.29
N GLY A 247 8.62 14.01 -4.50
CA GLY A 247 9.04 15.11 -3.62
C GLY A 247 8.09 15.45 -2.48
N ALA A 248 7.09 14.60 -2.19
CA ALA A 248 6.21 14.80 -1.04
C ALA A 248 7.01 14.84 0.27
N GLN A 249 6.64 15.76 1.15
CA GLN A 249 7.20 15.87 2.50
C GLN A 249 6.16 15.42 3.52
N ASP A 250 6.59 14.66 4.52
CA ASP A 250 5.73 14.31 5.64
C ASP A 250 5.38 15.56 6.45
N GLY A 251 4.08 15.82 6.64
CA GLY A 251 3.60 17.03 7.31
C GLY A 251 3.95 17.08 8.80
N PHE A 252 4.07 15.93 9.46
CA PHE A 252 4.47 15.86 10.86
C PHE A 252 5.97 16.17 11.00
N GLU A 253 6.81 15.54 10.18
CA GLU A 253 8.25 15.82 10.15
C GLU A 253 8.54 17.29 9.81
N LEU A 254 7.83 17.86 8.83
CA LEU A 254 7.95 19.27 8.48
C LEU A 254 7.57 20.19 9.65
N ALA A 255 6.45 19.91 10.33
CA ALA A 255 6.01 20.68 11.48
C ALA A 255 7.03 20.60 12.64
N CYS A 256 7.58 19.42 12.91
CA CYS A 256 8.64 19.22 13.89
C CYS A 256 9.90 20.02 13.54
N ALA A 257 10.37 19.93 12.30
CA ALA A 257 11.57 20.63 11.85
C ALA A 257 11.41 22.16 11.92
N MET A 258 10.23 22.70 11.59
CA MET A 258 9.94 24.14 11.74
C MET A 258 9.91 24.54 13.22
N ALA A 259 9.31 23.73 14.09
CA ALA A 259 9.28 23.99 15.53
C ALA A 259 10.69 24.00 16.15
N GLU A 260 11.56 23.08 15.74
CA GLU A 260 12.98 23.04 16.15
C GLU A 260 13.74 24.32 15.75
N ARG A 261 13.41 24.91 14.59
CA ARG A 261 13.98 26.18 14.13
C ARG A 261 13.29 27.42 14.71
N GLY A 262 12.22 27.25 15.49
CA GLY A 262 11.42 28.35 16.02
C GLY A 262 10.61 29.10 14.95
N GLU A 263 10.36 28.46 13.80
CA GLU A 263 9.58 29.01 12.70
C GLU A 263 8.07 28.76 12.90
N SER A 264 7.23 29.67 12.41
CA SER A 264 5.77 29.54 12.51
C SER A 264 5.22 28.57 11.47
N PHE A 265 4.44 27.58 11.91
CA PHE A 265 3.68 26.65 11.06
C PHE A 265 2.26 27.16 10.73
N ALA A 266 1.89 28.38 11.14
CA ALA A 266 0.51 28.84 11.12
C ALA A 266 -0.12 28.92 9.72
N ASP A 267 0.64 29.35 8.71
CA ASP A 267 0.13 29.48 7.35
C ASP A 267 -0.06 28.11 6.70
N LEU A 268 0.91 27.20 6.83
CA LEU A 268 0.78 25.80 6.39
C LEU A 268 -0.39 25.08 7.09
N ALA A 269 -0.61 25.33 8.38
CA ALA A 269 -1.76 24.79 9.10
C ALA A 269 -3.10 25.33 8.57
N ARG A 270 -3.16 26.62 8.20
CA ARG A 270 -4.36 27.22 7.59
C ARG A 270 -4.64 26.65 6.21
N ASP A 271 -3.61 26.48 5.40
CA ASP A 271 -3.71 25.88 4.06
C ASP A 271 -4.16 24.42 4.16
N LEU A 272 -3.54 23.64 5.05
CA LEU A 272 -3.97 22.26 5.35
C LEU A 272 -5.43 22.22 5.80
N GLY A 273 -5.86 23.12 6.68
CA GLY A 273 -7.26 23.22 7.10
C GLY A 273 -8.22 23.51 5.95
N SER A 274 -7.82 24.38 5.02
CA SER A 274 -8.61 24.70 3.83
C SER A 274 -8.73 23.52 2.88
N VAL A 275 -7.64 22.78 2.65
CA VAL A 275 -7.63 21.56 1.83
C VAL A 275 -8.48 20.45 2.47
N VAL A 276 -8.37 20.25 3.79
CA VAL A 276 -9.17 19.26 4.53
C VAL A 276 -10.66 19.61 4.49
N ALA A 277 -11.02 20.88 4.63
CA ALA A 277 -12.42 21.32 4.49
C ALA A 277 -12.96 21.08 3.07
N GLY A 278 -12.15 21.37 2.04
CA GLY A 278 -12.49 21.06 0.65
C GLY A 278 -12.67 19.56 0.41
N MET A 279 -11.80 18.72 0.97
CA MET A 279 -11.93 17.26 0.92
C MET A 279 -13.24 16.79 1.56
N HIS A 280 -13.62 17.31 2.73
CA HIS A 280 -14.90 16.95 3.36
C HIS A 280 -16.11 17.34 2.51
N ALA A 281 -16.08 18.51 1.86
CA ALA A 281 -17.15 18.92 0.95
C ALA A 281 -17.22 18.00 -0.29
N ALA A 282 -16.06 17.62 -0.85
CA ALA A 282 -15.99 16.69 -1.96
C ALA A 282 -16.49 15.29 -1.58
N LEU A 283 -16.14 14.77 -0.38
CA LEU A 283 -16.66 13.50 0.13
C LEU A 283 -18.19 13.52 0.28
N ALA A 284 -18.74 14.58 0.87
CA ALA A 284 -20.19 14.73 1.04
C ALA A 284 -20.93 14.81 -0.30
N SER A 285 -20.28 15.30 -1.36
CA SER A 285 -20.84 15.30 -2.71
C SER A 285 -20.67 13.95 -3.43
N ALA A 286 -19.59 13.22 -3.17
CA ALA A 286 -19.23 12.02 -3.92
C ALA A 286 -19.78 10.72 -3.32
N LEU A 287 -20.10 10.71 -2.02
CA LEU A 287 -20.54 9.53 -1.28
C LEU A 287 -21.91 9.75 -0.63
N PRO A 288 -22.68 8.68 -0.36
CA PRO A 288 -23.95 8.80 0.34
C PRO A 288 -23.80 9.47 1.71
N THR A 289 -24.69 10.41 2.01
CA THR A 289 -24.78 11.06 3.33
C THR A 289 -26.08 10.69 4.02
N THR A 290 -26.02 10.45 5.33
CA THR A 290 -27.19 10.16 6.16
C THR A 290 -27.30 11.19 7.28
N ASP A 291 -28.53 11.61 7.58
CA ASP A 291 -28.80 12.46 8.74
C ASP A 291 -28.35 11.75 10.03
N PRO A 292 -27.72 12.44 11.00
CA PRO A 292 -27.23 11.81 12.22
C PRO A 292 -28.30 11.02 13.00
N GLY A 293 -29.56 11.47 12.98
CA GLY A 293 -30.67 10.78 13.64
C GLY A 293 -31.17 9.52 12.91
N ARG A 294 -30.67 9.26 11.70
CA ARG A 294 -30.97 8.09 10.87
C ARG A 294 -29.74 7.23 10.59
N ALA A 295 -28.58 7.62 11.12
CA ALA A 295 -27.35 6.84 10.99
C ALA A 295 -27.50 5.53 11.77
N ASP A 296 -26.97 4.44 11.21
CA ASP A 296 -26.83 3.22 12.00
C ASP A 296 -25.84 3.41 13.15
N GLU A 297 -25.87 2.49 14.10
CA GLU A 297 -25.07 2.54 15.32
C GLU A 297 -23.56 2.61 15.02
N ARG A 298 -23.09 1.92 13.97
CA ARG A 298 -21.68 1.89 13.58
C ARG A 298 -21.22 3.24 13.03
N ALA A 299 -22.03 3.85 12.16
CA ALA A 299 -21.78 5.16 11.61
C ALA A 299 -21.80 6.23 12.73
N ALA A 300 -22.76 6.17 13.65
CA ALA A 300 -22.85 7.06 14.80
C ALA A 300 -21.62 6.94 15.71
N ALA A 301 -21.24 5.71 16.10
CA ALA A 301 -20.08 5.46 16.94
C ALA A 301 -18.77 5.94 16.28
N THR A 302 -18.63 5.74 14.97
CA THR A 302 -17.47 6.22 14.20
C THR A 302 -17.39 7.75 14.22
N ALA A 303 -18.52 8.43 13.97
CA ALA A 303 -18.59 9.89 14.01
C ALA A 303 -18.24 10.44 15.39
N ASP A 304 -18.74 9.83 16.46
CA ASP A 304 -18.44 10.23 17.83
C ASP A 304 -16.96 10.00 18.19
N ALA A 305 -16.36 8.90 17.74
CA ALA A 305 -14.94 8.64 17.92
C ALA A 305 -14.07 9.72 17.26
N VAL A 306 -14.40 10.13 16.03
CA VAL A 306 -13.69 11.22 15.33
C VAL A 306 -13.84 12.54 16.08
N ARG A 307 -15.05 12.88 16.54
CA ARG A 307 -15.30 14.08 17.35
C ARG A 307 -14.53 14.08 18.67
N ALA A 308 -14.46 12.92 19.34
CA ALA A 308 -13.71 12.77 20.58
C ALA A 308 -12.21 13.01 20.37
N ARG A 309 -11.62 12.44 19.31
CA ARG A 309 -10.20 12.68 18.94
C ARG A 309 -9.93 14.16 18.66
N TYR A 310 -10.82 14.82 17.90
CA TYR A 310 -10.71 16.25 17.64
C TYR A 310 -10.73 17.07 18.93
N ARG A 311 -11.72 16.85 19.82
CA ARG A 311 -11.82 17.56 21.11
C ARG A 311 -10.60 17.34 21.99
N TRP A 312 -10.08 16.11 22.01
CA TRP A 312 -8.87 15.76 22.75
C TRP A 312 -7.65 16.54 22.22
N ALA A 313 -7.47 16.58 20.90
CA ALA A 313 -6.37 17.30 20.27
C ALA A 313 -6.47 18.81 20.53
N SER A 314 -7.64 19.41 20.28
CA SER A 314 -7.86 20.85 20.50
C SER A 314 -7.76 21.27 21.98
N GLY A 315 -8.12 20.36 22.89
CA GLY A 315 -8.06 20.61 24.34
C GLY A 315 -6.65 20.55 24.94
N ARG A 316 -5.68 19.92 24.27
CA ARG A 316 -4.26 19.92 24.68
C ARG A 316 -3.52 21.15 24.17
N SER A 317 -3.79 21.59 22.93
CA SER A 317 -3.13 22.77 22.35
C SER A 317 -3.44 24.07 23.09
N SER A 318 -4.60 24.18 23.75
CA SER A 318 -4.95 25.35 24.58
C SER A 318 -4.28 25.37 25.96
N ARG A 319 -3.68 24.25 26.41
CA ARG A 319 -2.97 24.15 27.70
C ARG A 319 -1.46 24.29 27.58
N SER A 320 -0.91 24.19 26.37
CA SER A 320 0.50 24.50 26.07
C SER A 320 0.67 25.99 25.82
N THR A 321 0.59 26.81 26.87
CA THR A 321 1.09 28.19 26.84
C THR A 321 2.61 28.14 26.68
N PRO A 322 3.24 28.91 25.78
CA PRO A 322 4.69 28.92 25.66
C PRO A 322 5.29 29.58 26.91
N THR A 323 5.82 28.78 27.83
CA THR A 323 6.82 29.26 28.79
C THR A 323 8.12 29.50 28.02
N ALA A 324 8.19 30.63 27.31
CA ALA A 324 9.45 31.19 26.87
C ALA A 324 10.25 31.63 28.11
N SER A 325 10.93 30.69 28.77
CA SER A 325 12.00 31.07 29.69
C SER A 325 13.15 31.60 28.83
N ARG A 326 13.24 32.93 28.70
CA ARG A 326 14.46 33.60 28.27
C ARG A 326 15.54 33.24 29.29
N ARG A 327 16.42 32.30 28.97
CA ARG A 327 17.71 32.20 29.65
C ARG A 327 18.53 33.41 29.19
N SER A 328 18.66 34.40 30.07
CA SER A 328 19.63 35.49 29.88
C SER A 328 21.04 34.90 29.81
N PRO A 329 21.92 35.37 28.90
CA PRO A 329 23.30 34.93 28.86
C PRO A 329 24.04 35.40 30.13
N PRO A 330 25.03 34.65 30.63
CA PRO A 330 25.81 35.05 31.78
C PRO A 330 26.63 36.31 31.46
N ALA A 331 26.68 37.25 32.41
CA ALA A 331 27.48 38.46 32.31
C ALA A 331 28.98 38.13 32.21
N PRO A 332 29.78 38.93 31.47
CA PRO A 332 31.21 38.70 31.36
C PRO A 332 31.92 38.99 32.69
N PRO A 333 33.03 38.30 33.00
CA PRO A 333 33.78 38.55 34.22
C PRO A 333 34.44 39.94 34.14
N GLY A 334 34.25 40.73 35.20
CA GLY A 334 34.94 42.00 35.44
C GLY A 334 36.29 41.81 36.11
#